data_AF-A0A6L7M2Q3-F1
#
_entry.id   AF-A0A6L7M2Q3-F1
#
_cell.length_a   1.000
_cell.length_b   1.000
_cell.length_c   1.000
_cell.angle_alpha   90.00
_cell.angle_beta   90.00
_cell.angle_gamma   90.00
#
_symmetry.space_group_name_H-M   'P 1'
#
loop_
_entity.id
_entity.type
_entity.pdbx_description
1 polymer ?
#
loop_
_entity_poly.entity_id
_entity_poly.type
_entity_poly.pdbx_seq_one_letter_code
_entity_poly.pdbx_strand_id
1 'polypeptide(L)'
;MRILIVSDAWLPQLNGVVRALSTTRERLVGMGHEVEVLGPDRFRTVPCPTYPEIRLALTRPSRVGRLIEAFAPDAVHIATEGPLGWCARHWLGRRDLRFTTSFHTLFPLYLKLRAGFPERWSYALLRRFHNAAAHTMCSTPTLDGLLRE
;
A
#
# COMPACT_ATOMS: atom_id res chain seq x y z
N MET A 1 -15.30 5.67 13.32
CA MET A 1 -14.07 4.87 13.34
C MET A 1 -12.94 5.66 12.72
N ARG A 2 -11.72 5.38 13.16
CA ARG A 2 -10.47 5.96 12.66
C ARG A 2 -9.82 4.96 11.71
N ILE A 3 -9.72 5.32 10.44
CA ILE A 3 -9.21 4.44 9.37
C ILE A 3 -7.92 5.05 8.84
N LEU A 4 -6.84 4.28 8.90
CA LEU A 4 -5.56 4.68 8.34
C LEU A 4 -5.31 3.95 7.01
N ILE A 5 -5.14 4.71 5.94
CA ILE A 5 -4.71 4.22 4.64
C ILE A 5 -3.20 4.47 4.51
N VAL A 6 -2.43 3.45 4.15
CA VAL A 6 -0.99 3.57 3.91
C VAL A 6 -0.72 3.39 2.42
N SER A 7 -0.06 4.37 1.79
CA SER A 7 0.21 4.35 0.35
C SER A 7 1.48 5.10 -0.04
N ASP A 8 2.34 4.49 -0.85
CA ASP A 8 3.43 5.20 -1.57
C ASP A 8 2.88 6.02 -2.76
N ALA A 9 1.66 5.74 -3.23
CA ALA A 9 0.96 6.50 -4.25
C ALA A 9 -0.06 7.44 -3.58
N TRP A 10 0.44 8.58 -3.11
CA TRP A 10 -0.38 9.65 -2.52
C TRP A 10 0.10 11.02 -2.98
N LEU A 11 -0.69 12.06 -2.68
CA LEU A 11 -0.39 13.45 -3.04
C LEU A 11 1.04 13.85 -2.64
N PRO A 12 1.72 14.67 -3.45
CA PRO A 12 1.23 15.44 -4.60
C PRO A 12 1.22 14.69 -5.95
N GLN A 13 1.41 13.37 -5.97
CA GLN A 13 1.38 12.58 -7.22
C GLN A 13 -0.01 12.62 -7.87
N LEU A 14 -0.05 12.66 -9.21
CA LEU A 14 -1.30 12.65 -9.98
C LEU A 14 -1.35 11.38 -10.85
N ASN A 15 -2.04 10.35 -10.35
CA ASN A 15 -2.25 9.12 -11.10
C ASN A 15 -3.58 8.44 -10.70
N GLY A 16 -3.93 7.37 -11.41
CA GLY A 16 -5.18 6.63 -11.18
C GLY A 16 -5.31 6.07 -9.75
N VAL A 17 -4.20 5.66 -9.13
CA VAL A 17 -4.20 5.14 -7.75
C VAL A 17 -4.53 6.26 -6.76
N VAL A 18 -3.88 7.43 -6.89
CA VAL A 18 -4.19 8.60 -6.04
C VAL A 18 -5.65 8.98 -6.18
N ARG A 19 -6.20 9.00 -7.40
CA ARG A 19 -7.62 9.30 -7.62
C ARG A 19 -8.53 8.29 -6.92
N ALA A 20 -8.26 6.99 -7.07
CA ALA A 20 -9.04 5.94 -6.43
C ALA A 20 -9.00 6.04 -4.89
N LEU A 21 -7.82 6.29 -4.32
CA LEU A 21 -7.66 6.46 -2.87
C LEU A 21 -8.30 7.75 -2.35
N SER A 22 -8.22 8.85 -3.10
CA SER A 22 -8.89 10.11 -2.75
C SER A 22 -10.41 9.94 -2.74
N THR A 23 -10.99 9.33 -3.78
CA THR A 23 -12.42 9.02 -3.82
C THR A 23 -12.82 8.08 -2.67
N THR A 24 -12.02 7.05 -2.39
CA THR A 24 -12.28 6.13 -1.27
C THR A 24 -12.29 6.88 0.06
N ARG A 25 -11.29 7.72 0.30
CA ARG A 25 -11.22 8.59 1.49
C ARG A 25 -12.45 9.48 1.59
N GLU A 26 -12.80 10.20 0.53
CA GLU A 26 -13.94 11.12 0.51
C GLU A 26 -15.25 10.39 0.84
N ARG A 27 -15.47 9.19 0.28
CA ARG A 27 -16.65 8.38 0.56
C ARG A 27 -16.69 7.91 2.01
N LEU A 28 -15.58 7.40 2.54
CA LEU A 28 -15.50 6.95 3.94
C LEU A 28 -15.70 8.11 4.92
N VAL A 29 -15.15 9.29 4.63
CA VAL A 29 -15.40 10.52 5.41
C VAL A 29 -16.88 10.91 5.33
N GLY A 30 -17.48 10.85 4.14
CA GLY A 30 -18.92 11.08 3.95
C GLY A 30 -19.82 10.09 4.71
N MET A 31 -19.30 8.92 5.06
CA MET A 31 -19.98 7.92 5.91
C MET A 31 -19.75 8.15 7.42
N GLY A 32 -19.06 9.23 7.81
CA GLY A 32 -18.80 9.58 9.21
C GLY A 32 -17.55 8.94 9.81
N HIS A 33 -16.61 8.46 8.99
CA HIS A 33 -15.32 7.95 9.47
C HIS A 33 -14.24 9.05 9.48
N GLU A 34 -13.33 8.98 10.44
CA GLU A 34 -12.10 9.76 10.44
C GLU A 34 -11.06 9.00 9.61
N VAL A 35 -10.64 9.58 8.48
CA VAL A 35 -9.78 8.88 7.53
C VAL A 35 -8.51 9.68 7.26
N GLU A 36 -7.38 9.08 7.60
CA GLU A 36 -6.06 9.62 7.33
C GLU A 36 -5.31 8.77 6.30
N VAL A 37 -4.55 9.45 5.43
CA VAL A 37 -3.63 8.77 4.52
C VAL A 37 -2.20 9.06 4.95
N LEU A 38 -1.49 7.99 5.31
CA LEU A 38 -0.05 8.00 5.50
C LEU A 38 0.61 7.85 4.13
N GLY A 39 0.94 8.99 3.53
CA GLY A 39 1.58 9.10 2.23
C GLY A 39 3.11 9.26 2.29
N PRO A 40 3.77 9.33 1.13
CA PRO A 40 5.21 9.51 1.02
C PRO A 40 5.65 10.96 1.31
N ASP A 41 4.72 11.91 1.33
CA ASP A 41 4.92 13.33 1.64
C ASP A 41 5.56 13.58 3.01
N ARG A 42 5.48 12.61 3.91
CA ARG A 42 6.05 12.67 5.27
C ARG A 42 7.48 12.15 5.37
N PHE A 43 8.08 11.74 4.26
CA PHE A 43 9.36 11.06 4.22
C PHE A 43 10.29 11.62 3.12
N ARG A 44 11.58 11.28 3.21
CA ARG A 44 12.47 11.44 2.06
C ARG A 44 12.01 10.47 1.00
N THR A 45 11.97 10.91 -0.27
CA THR A 45 11.50 10.06 -1.37
C THR A 45 12.55 9.94 -2.45
N VAL A 46 12.53 8.80 -3.15
CA VAL A 46 13.27 8.59 -4.39
C VAL A 46 12.29 8.29 -5.52
N PRO A 47 12.59 8.71 -6.76
CA PRO A 47 11.80 8.29 -7.91
C PRO A 47 11.84 6.77 -8.04
N CYS A 48 10.70 6.14 -8.29
CA CYS A 48 10.67 4.72 -8.64
C CYS A 48 11.50 4.51 -9.92
N PRO A 49 12.40 3.51 -9.97
CA PRO A 49 13.07 3.15 -11.20
C PRO A 49 12.03 2.92 -12.29
N THR A 50 12.24 3.50 -13.47
CA THR A 50 11.35 3.43 -14.66
C THR A 50 9.99 4.15 -14.55
N TYR A 51 9.63 4.72 -13.40
CA TYR A 51 8.39 5.46 -13.20
C TYR A 51 8.61 6.62 -12.20
N PRO A 52 9.42 7.63 -12.56
CA PRO A 52 9.88 8.67 -11.65
C PRO A 52 8.77 9.56 -11.05
N GLU A 53 7.58 9.54 -11.65
CA GLU A 53 6.37 10.16 -11.13
C GLU A 53 5.87 9.49 -9.84
N ILE A 54 6.19 8.21 -9.61
CA ILE A 54 5.97 7.55 -8.31
C ILE A 54 7.14 7.87 -7.38
N ARG A 55 6.79 8.40 -6.22
CA ARG A 55 7.74 8.79 -5.17
C ARG A 55 7.73 7.73 -4.07
N LEU A 56 8.74 6.86 -4.06
CA LEU A 56 8.88 5.81 -3.06
C LEU A 56 9.43 6.38 -1.76
N ALA A 57 8.77 6.10 -0.64
CA ALA A 57 9.19 6.60 0.67
C ALA A 57 10.42 5.85 1.21
N LEU A 58 11.49 6.58 1.49
CA LEU A 58 12.67 6.07 2.20
C LEU A 58 12.45 6.23 3.71
N THR A 59 12.00 5.17 4.36
CA THR A 59 11.68 5.18 5.78
C THR A 59 12.05 3.87 6.48
N ARG A 60 11.87 3.83 7.79
CA ARG A 60 12.07 2.66 8.65
C ARG A 60 10.75 2.23 9.28
N PRO A 61 10.53 0.94 9.54
CA PRO A 61 9.29 0.45 10.17
C PRO A 61 8.96 1.15 11.49
N SER A 62 9.97 1.52 12.30
CA SER A 62 9.75 2.22 13.57
C SER A 62 9.17 3.63 13.41
N ARG A 63 9.57 4.37 12.37
CA ARG A 63 9.04 5.72 12.09
C ARG A 63 7.59 5.63 11.61
N VAL A 64 7.31 4.69 10.72
CA VAL A 64 5.94 4.39 10.25
C VAL A 64 5.06 3.99 11.43
N GLY A 65 5.58 3.12 12.28
CA GLY A 65 4.92 2.66 13.48
C GLY A 65 4.49 3.76 14.44
N ARG A 66 5.37 4.72 14.72
CA ARG A 66 5.04 5.89 15.56
C ARG A 66 3.90 6.73 14.98
N LEU A 67 3.85 6.87 13.65
CA LEU A 67 2.77 7.61 12.98
C LEU A 67 1.45 6.84 13.05
N ILE A 68 1.49 5.51 12.90
CA ILE A 68 0.32 4.65 13.10
C ILE A 68 -0.18 4.78 14.55
N GLU A 69 0.71 4.69 15.54
CA GLU A 69 0.36 4.79 16.96
C GLU A 69 -0.18 6.18 17.33
N ALA A 70 0.42 7.25 16.79
CA ALA A 70 -0.06 8.62 17.01
C ALA A 70 -1.47 8.85 16.45
N PHE A 71 -1.78 8.26 15.29
CA PHE A 71 -3.12 8.28 14.73
C PHE A 71 -4.07 7.27 15.40
N ALA A 72 -3.60 6.33 16.22
CA ALA A 72 -4.40 5.30 16.89
C ALA A 72 -5.65 4.82 16.10
N PRO A 73 -5.46 4.21 14.92
CA PRO A 73 -6.55 3.76 14.06
C PRO A 73 -7.26 2.53 14.61
N ASP A 74 -8.57 2.45 14.37
CA ASP A 74 -9.36 1.23 14.55
C ASP A 74 -9.08 0.20 13.44
N ALA A 75 -8.74 0.69 12.24
CA ALA A 75 -8.45 -0.15 11.07
C ALA A 75 -7.30 0.41 10.24
N VAL A 76 -6.43 -0.48 9.77
CA VAL A 76 -5.33 -0.14 8.85
C VAL A 76 -5.50 -0.85 7.51
N HIS A 77 -5.41 -0.06 6.44
CA HIS A 77 -5.45 -0.53 5.07
C HIS A 77 -4.16 -0.16 4.34
N ILE A 78 -3.42 -1.13 3.84
CA ILE A 78 -2.19 -0.91 3.07
C ILE A 78 -2.50 -1.04 1.58
N ALA A 79 -2.51 0.10 0.88
CA ALA A 79 -2.99 0.19 -0.49
C ALA A 79 -1.91 -0.07 -1.56
N THR A 80 -0.63 -0.03 -1.19
CA THR A 80 0.49 -0.21 -2.14
C THR A 80 1.58 -1.09 -1.57
N GLU A 81 2.24 -1.84 -2.44
CA GLU A 81 3.28 -2.82 -2.14
C GLU A 81 4.70 -2.19 -2.13
N GLY A 82 4.79 -0.85 -2.10
CA GLY A 82 6.03 -0.10 -2.04
C GLY A 82 6.71 -0.12 -0.65
N PRO A 83 7.85 0.57 -0.49
CA PRO A 83 8.62 0.57 0.75
C PRO A 83 7.82 1.02 1.98
N LEU A 84 6.89 1.97 1.83
CA LEU A 84 6.03 2.42 2.92
C LEU A 84 5.08 1.29 3.35
N GLY A 85 4.47 0.62 2.38
CA GLY A 85 3.61 -0.54 2.61
C GLY A 85 4.34 -1.67 3.34
N TRP A 86 5.57 -2.01 2.91
CA TRP A 86 6.40 -3.02 3.59
C TRP A 86 6.75 -2.62 5.02
N CYS A 87 7.06 -1.34 5.26
CA CYS A 87 7.34 -0.85 6.60
C CYS A 87 6.12 -0.95 7.51
N ALA A 88 4.93 -0.56 7.04
CA ALA A 88 3.69 -0.69 7.79
C ALA A 88 3.35 -2.16 8.07
N ARG A 89 3.39 -3.02 7.05
CA ARG A 89 3.19 -4.47 7.17
C ARG A 89 4.11 -5.08 8.22
N HIS A 90 5.40 -4.74 8.18
CA HIS A 90 6.37 -5.25 9.14
C HIS A 90 6.07 -4.80 10.57
N TRP A 91 5.71 -3.52 10.76
CA TRP A 91 5.39 -2.99 12.09
C TRP A 91 4.15 -3.64 12.69
N LEU A 92 3.07 -3.75 11.90
CA LEU A 92 1.79 -4.32 12.32
C LEU A 92 1.93 -5.81 12.60
N GLY A 93 2.60 -6.56 11.72
CA GLY A 93 2.83 -7.99 11.90
C GLY A 93 3.68 -8.33 13.13
N ARG A 94 4.64 -7.47 13.51
CA ARG A 94 5.42 -7.66 14.76
C ARG A 94 4.60 -7.47 16.04
N ARG A 95 3.41 -6.88 15.95
CA ARG A 95 2.51 -6.57 17.08
C ARG A 95 1.20 -7.37 17.02
N ASP A 96 1.11 -8.33 16.10
CA ASP A 96 -0.11 -9.11 15.85
C ASP A 96 -1.34 -8.23 15.55
N LEU A 97 -1.12 -7.05 14.97
CA LEU A 97 -2.20 -6.13 14.59
C LEU A 97 -2.69 -6.50 13.18
N ARG A 98 -4.00 -6.71 13.07
CA ARG A 98 -4.65 -7.02 11.80
C ARG A 98 -4.67 -5.80 10.88
N PHE A 99 -4.42 -6.04 9.60
CA PHE A 99 -4.52 -5.04 8.55
C PHE A 99 -5.09 -5.68 7.29
N THR A 100 -5.59 -4.84 6.39
CA THR A 100 -6.05 -5.26 5.06
C THR A 100 -5.11 -4.74 3.98
N THR A 101 -5.10 -5.38 2.83
CA THR A 101 -4.36 -4.91 1.66
C THR A 101 -5.26 -4.81 0.45
N SER A 102 -4.83 -4.06 -0.56
CA SER A 102 -5.48 -4.01 -1.86
C SER A 102 -4.50 -4.40 -2.95
N PHE A 103 -4.93 -5.24 -3.89
CA PHE A 103 -4.20 -5.60 -5.08
C PHE A 103 -4.93 -5.07 -6.31
N HIS A 104 -4.47 -3.93 -6.80
CA HIS A 104 -5.10 -3.20 -7.91
C HIS A 104 -4.13 -2.87 -9.05
N THR A 105 -2.83 -3.17 -8.89
CA THR A 105 -1.83 -2.69 -9.85
C THR A 105 -1.14 -3.82 -10.61
N LEU A 106 -0.91 -3.54 -11.89
CA LEU A 106 -0.01 -4.29 -12.77
C LEU A 106 1.48 -4.05 -12.42
N PHE A 107 1.81 -3.46 -11.27
CA PHE A 107 3.19 -3.23 -10.81
C PHE A 107 4.12 -4.46 -10.96
N PRO A 108 3.66 -5.71 -10.73
CA PRO A 108 4.46 -6.92 -10.97
C PRO A 108 4.75 -7.16 -12.47
N LEU A 109 3.77 -6.89 -13.32
CA LEU A 109 3.89 -6.99 -14.76
C LEU A 109 4.85 -5.89 -15.28
N TYR A 110 4.84 -4.70 -14.68
CA TYR A 110 5.76 -3.62 -15.01
C TYR A 110 7.21 -3.91 -14.57
N LEU A 111 7.43 -4.48 -13.37
CA LEU A 111 8.75 -4.98 -12.95
C LEU A 111 9.31 -6.04 -13.91
N LYS A 112 8.46 -6.96 -14.37
CA LYS A 112 8.80 -7.95 -15.41
C LYS A 112 9.15 -7.28 -16.75
N LEU A 113 8.29 -6.37 -17.23
CA LEU A 113 8.43 -5.73 -18.55
C LEU A 113 9.58 -4.73 -18.65
N ARG A 114 10.02 -4.13 -17.54
CA ARG A 114 10.98 -3.00 -17.57
C ARG A 114 12.28 -3.23 -16.80
N ALA A 115 12.30 -4.11 -15.79
CA ALA A 115 13.50 -4.38 -14.98
C ALA A 115 14.09 -5.78 -15.21
N GLY A 116 13.50 -6.61 -16.07
CA GLY A 116 13.98 -7.97 -16.37
C GLY A 116 13.82 -8.95 -15.21
N PHE A 117 13.01 -8.61 -14.20
CA PHE A 117 12.79 -9.48 -13.05
C PHE A 117 11.96 -10.72 -13.44
N PRO A 118 12.37 -11.94 -13.02
CA PRO A 118 11.58 -13.14 -13.28
C PRO A 118 10.18 -13.02 -12.67
N GLU A 119 9.17 -13.28 -13.49
CA GLU A 119 7.75 -13.22 -13.11
C GLU A 119 7.43 -13.97 -11.81
N ARG A 120 7.96 -15.19 -11.67
CA ARG A 120 7.84 -16.02 -10.46
C ARG A 120 8.28 -15.30 -9.19
N TRP A 121 9.30 -14.44 -9.26
CA TRP A 121 9.84 -13.73 -8.10
C TRP A 121 8.99 -12.52 -7.75
N SER A 122 8.49 -11.80 -8.76
CA SER A 122 7.53 -10.72 -8.59
C SER A 122 6.26 -11.21 -7.92
N TYR A 123 5.67 -12.31 -8.40
CA TYR A 123 4.49 -12.92 -7.78
C TYR A 123 4.79 -13.50 -6.39
N ALA A 124 5.96 -14.12 -6.17
CA ALA A 124 6.34 -14.58 -4.84
C ALA A 124 6.44 -13.42 -3.83
N LEU A 125 6.95 -12.25 -4.24
CA LEU A 125 7.03 -11.06 -3.41
C LEU A 125 5.64 -10.53 -3.06
N LEU A 126 4.73 -10.48 -4.03
CA LEU A 126 3.33 -10.09 -3.81
C LEU A 126 2.62 -11.05 -2.86
N ARG A 127 2.71 -12.36 -3.11
CA ARG A 127 2.12 -13.37 -2.22
C ARG A 127 2.64 -13.21 -0.81
N ARG A 128 3.96 -13.00 -0.64
CA ARG A 128 4.55 -12.71 0.67
C ARG A 128 3.96 -11.44 1.30
N PHE A 129 3.70 -10.40 0.51
CA PHE A 129 3.10 -9.17 0.99
C PHE A 129 1.65 -9.39 1.46
N HIS A 130 0.79 -9.88 0.56
CA HIS A 130 -0.66 -10.01 0.76
C HIS A 130 -1.06 -11.14 1.70
N ASN A 131 -0.33 -12.27 1.75
CA ASN A 131 -0.66 -13.40 2.63
C ASN A 131 -0.52 -13.06 4.13
N ALA A 132 0.09 -11.93 4.47
CA ALA A 132 0.13 -11.45 5.86
C ALA A 132 -1.08 -10.59 6.24
N ALA A 133 -1.90 -10.18 5.27
CA ALA A 133 -3.09 -9.39 5.53
C ALA A 133 -4.23 -10.29 6.00
N ALA A 134 -5.12 -9.75 6.85
CA ALA A 134 -6.34 -10.46 7.23
C ALA A 134 -7.27 -10.67 6.03
N HIS A 135 -7.34 -9.69 5.13
CA HIS A 135 -8.07 -9.75 3.86
C HIS A 135 -7.33 -8.93 2.80
N THR A 136 -7.43 -9.38 1.56
CA THR A 136 -6.89 -8.71 0.37
C THR A 136 -8.03 -8.37 -0.58
N MET A 137 -8.21 -7.08 -0.88
CA MET A 137 -9.22 -6.59 -1.80
C MET A 137 -8.66 -6.57 -3.22
N CYS A 138 -9.34 -7.20 -4.18
CA CYS A 138 -8.93 -7.22 -5.59
C CYS A 138 -9.96 -6.49 -6.45
N SER A 139 -9.53 -5.79 -7.52
CA SER A 139 -10.46 -5.08 -8.42
C SER A 139 -11.31 -6.04 -9.26
N THR A 140 -10.78 -7.21 -9.59
CA THR A 140 -11.43 -8.20 -10.45
C THR A 140 -11.15 -9.62 -9.97
N PRO A 141 -12.05 -10.58 -10.26
CA PRO A 141 -11.81 -12.00 -9.97
C PRO A 141 -10.55 -12.56 -10.65
N THR A 142 -10.19 -12.03 -11.83
CA THR A 142 -8.97 -12.40 -12.55
C THR A 142 -7.70 -12.07 -11.77
N LEU A 143 -7.67 -10.94 -11.04
CA LEU A 143 -6.53 -10.56 -10.21
C LEU A 143 -6.41 -11.41 -8.95
N ASP A 144 -7.54 -11.86 -8.38
CA ASP A 144 -7.55 -12.79 -7.24
C ASP A 144 -6.90 -14.13 -7.60
N GLY A 145 -7.15 -14.63 -8.81
CA GLY A 145 -6.53 -15.86 -9.32
C GLY A 145 -5.00 -15.81 -9.32
N LEU A 146 -4.40 -14.67 -9.68
CA LEU A 146 -2.94 -14.49 -9.74
C LEU A 146 -2.23 -14.54 -8.38
N LEU A 147 -2.95 -14.36 -7.27
CA LEU A 147 -2.39 -14.49 -5.93
C LEU A 147 -2.52 -15.92 -5.36
N ARG A 148 -3.37 -16.75 -5.97
CA ARG A 148 -3.70 -18.11 -5.50
C ARG A 148 -2.87 -19.21 -6.18
N GLU A 149 -2.28 -18.95 -7.34
CA GLU A 149 -1.26 -19.79 -7.99
C GLU A 149 0.13 -19.60 -7.33
#